data_AF-A0A5N1J4S5-F1
#
_entry.id   AF-A0A5N1J4S5-F1
#
_cell.length_a   1.000
_cell.length_b   1.000
_cell.length_c   1.000
_cell.angle_alpha   90.00
_cell.angle_beta   90.00
_cell.angle_gamma   90.00
#
_symmetry.space_group_name_H-M   'P 1'
#
loop_
_entity.id
_entity.type
_entity.pdbx_description
1 polymer ?
#
loop_
_entity_poly.entity_id
_entity_poly.type
_entity_poly.pdbx_seq_one_letter_code
_entity_poly.pdbx_strand_id
1 'polypeptide(L)'
;MDLNSIRSFNTLFNTINVKGTPAYFSGPRFINLVRTFDPSFPDYQQYMDLRNGKSLSTSRKAYFYDILMSFDEPTRTEIIKLIWQEVEESKNNVNIENKDSEDIFNIFNLTPNTAINPPTPKVINQETIEEQGPIVFISYSWDNEEHKKWVIDLANKLFENGVRVLLDVYELGPGHNMFHFMENSVNKSDKVLIIFTPNYKLKSEKREGGVGFEYSILNTELYKTITTNKKYIPVLRSGTIETSVPNFMQQFIAVDMINDQEFDKKFSELLLSIYDKPQLPKPALGKRPDFIN
;
A
#
# COMPACT_ATOMS: atom_id res chain seq x y z
N MET A 1 2.90 29.39 -3.77
CA MET A 1 3.42 28.18 -3.11
C MET A 1 4.21 27.40 -4.14
N ASP A 2 5.49 27.12 -3.89
CA ASP A 2 6.34 26.46 -4.89
C ASP A 2 6.33 24.93 -4.73
N LEU A 3 6.57 24.24 -5.86
CA LEU A 3 6.59 22.79 -5.93
C LEU A 3 7.72 22.17 -5.07
N ASN A 4 8.77 22.95 -4.82
CA ASN A 4 9.93 22.53 -4.04
C ASN A 4 9.58 22.39 -2.55
N SER A 5 8.84 23.33 -1.98
CA SER A 5 8.42 23.33 -0.57
C SER A 5 7.53 22.13 -0.25
N ILE A 6 6.66 21.75 -1.19
CA ILE A 6 5.76 20.59 -1.05
C ILE A 6 6.55 19.28 -1.11
N ARG A 7 7.54 19.18 -2.00
CA ARG A 7 8.42 18.01 -2.10
C ARG A 7 9.27 17.86 -0.84
N SER A 8 9.89 18.93 -0.38
CA SER A 8 10.70 18.96 0.84
C SER A 8 9.89 18.52 2.06
N PHE A 9 8.65 19.00 2.22
CA PHE A 9 7.77 18.54 3.29
C PHE A 9 7.45 17.04 3.20
N ASN A 10 7.12 16.53 2.01
CA ASN A 10 6.77 15.12 1.88
C ASN A 10 7.97 14.20 2.15
N THR A 11 9.16 14.57 1.71
CA THR A 11 10.40 13.86 2.03
C THR A 11 10.62 13.83 3.54
N LEU A 12 10.55 14.99 4.20
CA LEU A 12 10.68 15.10 5.65
C LEU A 12 9.64 14.25 6.38
N PHE A 13 8.36 14.40 6.01
CA PHE A 13 7.25 13.71 6.68
C PHE A 13 7.37 12.20 6.55
N ASN A 14 7.74 11.68 5.37
CA ASN A 14 7.94 10.25 5.17
C ASN A 14 9.05 9.70 6.09
N THR A 15 10.14 10.45 6.27
CA THR A 15 11.22 10.06 7.18
C THR A 15 10.78 10.02 8.64
N ILE A 16 10.01 11.02 9.09
CA ILE A 16 9.64 11.14 10.50
C ILE A 16 8.32 10.44 10.87
N ASN A 17 7.60 9.86 9.91
CA ASN A 17 6.30 9.23 10.15
C ASN A 17 6.39 7.73 10.51
N VAL A 18 7.59 7.13 10.45
CA VAL A 18 7.81 5.69 10.67
C VAL A 18 7.85 5.37 12.17
N LYS A 19 6.74 4.86 12.72
CA LYS A 19 6.64 4.46 14.14
C LYS A 19 7.67 3.41 14.51
N GLY A 20 8.21 3.50 15.73
CA GLY A 20 9.22 2.56 16.24
C GLY A 20 10.64 2.83 15.77
N THR A 21 10.85 3.88 14.95
CA THR A 21 12.19 4.34 14.59
C THR A 21 12.63 5.50 15.47
N PRO A 22 13.95 5.68 15.70
CA PRO A 22 14.48 6.85 16.39
C PRO A 22 14.09 8.18 15.72
N ALA A 23 13.90 8.14 14.39
CA ALA A 23 13.46 9.25 13.55
C ALA A 23 11.98 9.62 13.71
N TYR A 24 11.18 8.84 14.46
CA TYR A 24 9.73 9.05 14.57
C TYR A 24 9.35 10.35 15.30
N PHE A 25 8.66 11.25 14.62
CA PHE A 25 8.03 12.41 15.25
C PHE A 25 6.56 12.15 15.59
N SER A 26 6.30 12.04 16.90
CA SER A 26 4.94 12.07 17.42
C SER A 26 4.34 13.47 17.29
N GLY A 27 3.01 13.55 17.40
CA GLY A 27 2.31 14.83 17.37
C GLY A 27 2.74 15.82 18.45
N PRO A 28 2.79 15.40 19.72
CA PRO A 28 3.33 16.21 20.79
C PRO A 28 4.80 16.61 20.59
N ARG A 29 5.65 15.68 20.12
CA ARG A 29 7.09 15.97 19.85
C ARG A 29 7.24 17.09 18.83
N PHE A 30 6.52 17.02 17.71
CA PHE A 30 6.54 18.05 16.69
C PHE A 30 6.02 19.41 17.19
N ILE A 31 4.88 19.43 17.89
CA ILE A 31 4.33 20.70 18.40
C ILE A 31 5.26 21.33 19.46
N ASN A 32 5.91 20.52 20.30
CA ASN A 32 6.89 21.04 21.25
C ASN A 32 8.10 21.66 20.56
N LEU A 33 8.57 21.09 19.44
CA LEU A 33 9.62 21.71 18.62
C LEU A 33 9.11 23.04 18.02
N VAL A 34 7.90 23.08 17.48
CA VAL A 34 7.36 24.34 16.93
C VAL A 34 7.25 25.43 17.99
N ARG A 35 6.91 25.06 19.24
CA ARG A 35 6.83 25.99 20.37
C ARG A 35 8.18 26.60 20.78
N THR A 36 9.32 26.06 20.31
CA THR A 36 10.62 26.73 20.51
C THR A 36 10.80 27.94 19.60
N PHE A 37 10.06 28.01 18.49
CA PHE A 37 10.07 29.13 17.54
C PHE A 37 8.90 30.08 17.76
N ASP A 38 7.77 29.57 18.23
CA ASP A 38 6.62 30.37 18.67
C ASP A 38 6.14 29.89 20.06
N PRO A 39 6.65 30.47 21.15
CA PRO A 39 6.25 30.09 22.51
C PRO A 39 4.76 30.30 22.81
N SER A 40 4.06 31.12 22.00
CA SER A 40 2.62 31.37 22.13
C SER A 40 1.77 30.31 21.42
N PHE A 41 2.39 29.45 20.61
CA PHE A 41 1.70 28.40 19.87
C PHE A 41 1.03 27.41 20.85
N PRO A 42 -0.23 26.99 20.59
CA PRO A 42 -0.97 26.09 21.47
C PRO A 42 -0.26 24.76 21.70
N ASP A 43 -0.47 24.15 22.87
CA ASP A 43 -0.01 22.77 23.08
C ASP A 43 -0.77 21.77 22.19
N TYR A 44 -0.33 20.52 22.18
CA TYR A 44 -0.91 19.51 21.31
C TYR A 44 -2.41 19.33 21.51
N GLN A 45 -2.89 19.29 22.76
CA GLN A 45 -4.30 19.06 23.02
C GLN A 45 -5.11 20.29 22.61
N GLN A 46 -4.67 21.48 22.99
CA GLN A 46 -5.29 22.75 22.61
C GLN A 46 -5.37 22.90 21.09
N TYR A 47 -4.32 22.53 20.36
CA TYR A 47 -4.28 22.63 18.91
C TYR A 47 -5.20 21.60 18.22
N MET A 48 -5.29 20.37 18.75
CA MET A 48 -6.25 19.38 18.25
C MET A 48 -7.69 19.83 18.48
N ASP A 49 -7.99 20.40 19.65
CA ASP A 49 -9.32 20.90 19.97
C ASP A 49 -9.72 22.08 19.07
N LEU A 50 -8.78 23.00 18.80
CA LEU A 50 -8.97 24.11 17.85
C LEU A 50 -9.23 23.61 16.42
N ARG A 51 -8.51 22.57 15.95
CA ARG A 51 -8.72 22.00 14.61
C ARG A 51 -10.04 21.25 14.50
N ASN A 52 -10.40 20.47 15.52
CA ASN A 52 -11.69 19.79 15.60
C ASN A 52 -12.84 20.80 15.59
N GLY A 53 -12.75 21.87 16.37
CA GLY A 53 -13.74 22.96 16.38
C GLY A 53 -13.91 23.64 15.02
N LYS A 54 -12.88 23.62 14.17
CA LYS A 54 -12.91 24.12 12.79
C LYS A 54 -13.20 23.04 11.74
N SER A 55 -13.49 21.80 12.15
CA SER A 55 -13.68 20.64 11.25
C SER A 55 -12.48 20.41 10.30
N LEU A 56 -11.27 20.75 10.73
CA LEU A 56 -10.04 20.53 9.98
C LEU A 56 -9.47 19.14 10.30
N SER A 57 -8.79 18.52 9.33
CA SER A 57 -8.14 17.23 9.53
C SER A 57 -7.14 17.26 10.69
N THR A 58 -7.23 16.27 11.57
CA THR A 58 -6.31 16.03 12.70
C THR A 58 -5.26 14.98 12.38
N SER A 59 -5.11 14.58 11.11
CA SER A 59 -4.03 13.69 10.72
C SER A 59 -2.68 14.39 10.85
N ARG A 60 -1.64 13.66 11.34
CA ARG A 60 -0.28 14.21 11.51
C ARG A 60 0.24 14.88 10.25
N LYS A 61 -0.02 14.27 9.08
CA LYS A 61 0.38 14.84 7.80
C LYS A 61 -0.27 16.19 7.53
N ALA A 62 -1.58 16.29 7.75
CA ALA A 62 -2.32 17.52 7.48
C ALA A 62 -1.90 18.64 8.43
N TYR A 63 -1.83 18.36 9.73
CA TYR A 63 -1.54 19.44 10.68
C TYR A 63 -0.06 19.77 10.79
N PHE A 64 0.87 18.85 10.51
CA PHE A 64 2.30 19.20 10.37
C PHE A 64 2.50 20.12 9.17
N TYR A 65 1.82 19.83 8.06
CA TYR A 65 1.89 20.66 6.86
C TYR A 65 1.36 22.06 7.12
N ASP A 66 0.15 22.17 7.64
CA ASP A 66 -0.49 23.47 7.88
C ASP A 66 0.30 24.32 8.89
N ILE A 67 0.86 23.70 9.93
CA ILE A 67 1.72 24.40 10.89
C ILE A 67 2.97 24.93 10.17
N LEU A 68 3.71 24.09 9.45
CA LEU A 68 4.92 24.53 8.75
C LEU A 68 4.61 25.64 7.75
N MET A 69 3.51 25.53 7.01
CA MET A 69 3.09 26.52 6.01
C MET A 69 2.53 27.82 6.62
N SER A 70 2.25 27.85 7.93
CA SER A 70 1.85 29.07 8.64
C SER A 70 3.04 29.97 9.02
N PHE A 71 4.27 29.44 9.03
CA PHE A 71 5.49 30.19 9.26
C PHE A 71 6.04 30.79 7.96
N ASP A 72 6.81 31.87 8.09
CA ASP A 72 7.58 32.43 6.98
C ASP A 72 8.72 31.49 6.54
N GLU A 73 9.22 31.66 5.31
CA GLU A 73 10.24 30.78 4.72
C GLU A 73 11.49 30.59 5.61
N PRO A 74 12.08 31.65 6.21
CA PRO A 74 13.26 31.50 7.06
C PRO A 74 12.98 30.62 8.29
N THR A 75 11.89 30.87 9.01
CA THR A 75 11.53 30.11 10.22
C THR A 75 11.17 28.67 9.87
N ARG A 76 10.39 28.47 8.81
CA ARG A 76 10.04 27.13 8.31
C ARG A 76 11.28 26.32 7.95
N THR A 77 12.27 26.94 7.29
CA THR A 77 13.53 26.29 6.92
C THR A 77 14.31 25.86 8.15
N GLU A 78 14.39 26.69 9.18
CA GLU A 78 15.10 26.34 10.42
C GLU A 78 14.40 25.22 11.20
N ILE A 79 13.05 25.23 11.27
CA ILE A 79 12.28 24.12 11.84
C ILE A 79 12.59 22.81 11.11
N ILE A 80 12.53 22.81 9.77
CA ILE A 80 12.82 21.62 8.94
C ILE A 80 14.26 21.14 9.17
N LYS A 81 15.22 22.05 9.25
CA LYS A 81 16.63 21.74 9.49
C LYS A 81 16.85 21.10 10.86
N LEU A 82 16.21 21.60 11.92
CA LEU A 82 16.30 20.98 13.25
C LEU A 82 15.72 19.57 13.26
N ILE A 83 14.59 19.34 12.58
CA ILE A 83 14.02 17.99 12.47
C ILE A 83 15.01 17.06 11.76
N TRP A 84 15.66 17.52 10.69
CA TRP A 84 16.68 16.72 10.00
C TRP A 84 17.92 16.44 10.87
N GLN A 85 18.41 17.43 11.62
CA GLN A 85 19.53 17.23 12.55
C GLN A 85 19.20 16.18 13.61
N GLU A 86 18.02 16.26 14.22
CA GLU A 86 17.57 15.30 15.23
C GLU A 86 17.42 13.88 14.64
N VAL A 87 16.96 13.77 13.40
CA VAL A 87 16.88 12.49 12.66
C VAL A 87 18.29 11.91 12.41
N GLU A 88 19.25 12.73 11.99
CA GLU A 88 20.61 12.26 11.71
C GLU A 88 21.39 11.91 13.00
N GLU A 89 21.24 12.69 14.06
CA GLU A 89 21.79 12.38 15.39
C GLU A 89 21.23 11.06 15.94
N SER A 90 19.93 10.82 15.72
CA SER A 90 19.27 9.58 16.11
C SER A 90 19.78 8.36 15.33
N LYS A 91 20.28 8.53 14.10
CA LYS A 91 20.94 7.45 13.33
C LYS A 91 22.38 7.22 13.80
N ASN A 92 23.10 8.28 14.12
CA ASN A 92 24.49 8.19 14.58
C ASN A 92 24.61 7.56 15.97
N ASN A 93 23.66 7.78 16.87
CA ASN A 93 23.64 7.14 18.19
C ASN A 93 23.35 5.62 18.11
N VAL A 94 22.60 5.15 17.10
CA VAL A 94 22.37 3.71 16.86
C VAL A 94 23.63 3.01 16.31
N ASN A 95 24.51 3.73 15.61
CA ASN A 95 25.75 3.17 15.07
C ASN A 95 26.86 2.99 16.12
N ILE A 96 26.77 3.65 17.28
CA ILE A 96 27.77 3.51 18.36
C ILE A 96 27.48 2.28 19.25
N GLU A 97 26.24 1.81 19.31
CA GLU A 97 25.85 0.60 20.07
C GLU A 97 26.02 -0.72 19.30
N ASN A 98 26.29 -0.68 17.98
CA ASN A 98 26.41 -1.87 17.13
C ASN A 98 27.84 -2.13 16.65
N LYS A 99 28.84 -2.05 17.56
CA LYS A 99 30.26 -2.18 17.21
C LYS A 99 30.85 -3.61 17.28
N ASP A 100 30.03 -4.63 17.55
CA ASP A 100 30.51 -6.03 17.67
C ASP A 100 30.13 -6.95 16.49
N SER A 101 29.82 -6.39 15.32
CA SER A 101 29.58 -7.19 14.11
C SER A 101 30.12 -6.50 12.85
N GLU A 102 31.42 -6.20 12.85
CA GLU A 102 32.17 -5.84 11.65
C GLU A 102 32.51 -7.10 10.86
N ASP A 103 31.68 -7.45 9.86
CA ASP A 103 32.11 -8.29 8.72
C ASP A 103 31.27 -8.13 7.43
N ILE A 104 30.26 -7.25 7.39
CA ILE A 104 29.35 -7.14 6.22
C ILE A 104 29.54 -5.84 5.41
N PHE A 105 30.28 -4.84 5.91
CA PHE A 105 30.30 -3.49 5.30
C PHE A 105 31.47 -3.18 4.35
N ASN A 106 32.22 -4.19 3.87
CA ASN A 106 33.39 -4.02 2.98
C ASN A 106 33.13 -4.27 1.48
N ILE A 107 31.87 -4.26 1.04
CA ILE A 107 31.53 -4.28 -0.39
C ILE A 107 30.76 -3.01 -0.66
N PHE A 108 31.15 -2.23 -1.68
CA PHE A 108 30.61 -0.90 -2.04
C PHE A 108 31.32 0.31 -1.41
N ASN A 109 32.61 0.47 -1.72
CA ASN A 109 33.12 1.77 -2.18
C ASN A 109 34.50 1.60 -2.83
N LEU A 110 34.59 1.71 -4.17
CA LEU A 110 35.72 2.34 -4.86
C LEU A 110 35.29 2.87 -6.25
N THR A 111 35.15 4.21 -6.30
CA THR A 111 35.58 5.19 -7.32
C THR A 111 35.15 5.15 -8.81
N PRO A 112 35.15 6.33 -9.48
CA PRO A 112 34.40 6.60 -10.71
C PRO A 112 35.22 6.39 -12.00
N ASN A 113 34.49 6.34 -13.12
CA ASN A 113 34.92 6.27 -14.53
C ASN A 113 35.44 4.92 -15.05
N THR A 114 34.54 4.20 -15.72
CA THR A 114 34.80 3.68 -17.07
C THR A 114 33.46 3.49 -17.77
N ALA A 115 33.39 3.93 -19.03
CA ALA A 115 32.19 3.92 -19.85
C ALA A 115 31.62 2.50 -19.99
N ILE A 116 30.38 2.30 -19.53
CA ILE A 116 29.53 1.21 -19.95
C ILE A 116 28.20 1.86 -20.31
N ASN A 117 27.86 1.83 -21.60
CA ASN A 117 26.56 2.27 -22.06
C ASN A 117 25.47 1.52 -21.28
N PRO A 118 24.48 2.21 -20.69
CA PRO A 118 23.36 1.52 -20.09
C PRO A 118 22.67 0.65 -21.16
N PRO A 119 22.26 -0.59 -20.85
CA PRO A 119 21.43 -1.34 -21.78
C PRO A 119 20.19 -0.50 -22.03
N THR A 120 20.03 -0.12 -23.29
CA THR A 120 18.91 0.66 -23.78
C THR A 120 17.63 -0.07 -23.35
N PRO A 121 16.66 0.58 -22.69
CA PRO A 121 15.34 -0.01 -22.59
C PRO A 121 14.90 -0.31 -24.02
N LYS A 122 14.56 -1.57 -24.30
CA LYS A 122 13.90 -1.90 -25.57
C LYS A 122 12.66 -1.02 -25.63
N VAL A 123 12.70 -0.03 -26.52
CA VAL A 123 11.53 0.73 -26.94
C VAL A 123 10.62 -0.30 -27.62
N ILE A 124 9.71 -0.86 -26.84
CA ILE A 124 8.58 -1.60 -27.35
C ILE A 124 7.57 -0.52 -27.73
N ASN A 125 7.33 -0.37 -29.04
CA ASN A 125 6.37 0.59 -29.58
C ASN A 125 5.03 0.46 -28.84
N GLN A 126 4.57 1.56 -28.24
CA GLN A 126 3.38 1.66 -27.39
C GLN A 126 2.05 1.59 -28.15
N GLU A 127 2.02 1.24 -29.43
CA GLU A 127 0.81 1.35 -30.27
C GLU A 127 0.13 0.01 -30.64
N THR A 128 0.46 -1.14 -30.03
CA THR A 128 -0.18 -2.43 -30.45
C THR A 128 -0.50 -3.48 -29.37
N ILE A 129 -0.47 -3.16 -28.06
CA ILE A 129 -0.82 -4.14 -26.99
C ILE A 129 -2.10 -3.76 -26.23
N GLU A 130 -3.03 -3.02 -26.85
CA GLU A 130 -4.24 -2.57 -26.14
C GLU A 130 -5.36 -3.62 -25.98
N GLU A 131 -5.27 -4.86 -26.48
CA GLU A 131 -6.47 -5.73 -26.52
C GLU A 131 -6.36 -7.21 -26.11
N GLN A 132 -5.31 -7.72 -25.46
CA GLN A 132 -5.33 -9.16 -25.07
C GLN A 132 -4.84 -9.40 -23.65
N GLY A 133 -5.79 -9.49 -22.71
CA GLY A 133 -5.56 -9.88 -21.31
C GLY A 133 -6.64 -9.35 -20.35
N PRO A 134 -7.06 -10.14 -19.34
CA PRO A 134 -8.04 -9.69 -18.35
C PRO A 134 -7.51 -8.50 -17.54
N ILE A 135 -8.38 -7.56 -17.21
CA ILE A 135 -8.10 -6.44 -16.31
C ILE A 135 -8.33 -6.88 -14.89
N VAL A 136 -7.32 -6.73 -14.04
CA VAL A 136 -7.36 -7.14 -12.63
C VAL A 136 -7.08 -5.96 -11.73
N PHE A 137 -8.02 -5.64 -10.85
CA PHE A 137 -7.77 -4.68 -9.77
C PHE A 137 -7.29 -5.41 -8.52
N ILE A 138 -6.23 -4.92 -7.87
CA ILE A 138 -5.76 -5.46 -6.59
C ILE A 138 -6.16 -4.50 -5.46
N SER A 139 -7.13 -4.92 -4.65
CA SER A 139 -7.50 -4.26 -3.39
C SER A 139 -6.68 -4.85 -2.25
N TYR A 140 -5.89 -4.01 -1.57
CA TYR A 140 -5.07 -4.41 -0.43
C TYR A 140 -5.00 -3.28 0.60
N SER A 141 -4.52 -3.58 1.79
CA SER A 141 -4.31 -2.58 2.83
C SER A 141 -2.83 -2.20 2.94
N TRP A 142 -2.55 -0.92 3.19
CA TRP A 142 -1.19 -0.47 3.45
C TRP A 142 -0.79 -0.89 4.87
N ASP A 143 -0.29 -2.12 4.99
CA ASP A 143 0.10 -2.75 6.26
C ASP A 143 1.50 -2.34 6.68
N ASN A 144 2.49 -2.84 5.93
CA ASN A 144 3.91 -2.56 6.09
C ASN A 144 4.61 -2.64 4.71
N GLU A 145 5.88 -2.25 4.65
CA GLU A 145 6.62 -2.21 3.39
C GLU A 145 6.85 -3.60 2.78
N GLU A 146 6.99 -4.64 3.59
CA GLU A 146 7.10 -6.02 3.12
C GLU A 146 5.84 -6.47 2.38
N HIS A 147 4.66 -6.22 2.97
CA HIS A 147 3.37 -6.49 2.36
C HIS A 147 3.17 -5.68 1.08
N LYS A 148 3.52 -4.38 1.10
CA LYS A 148 3.44 -3.52 -0.09
C LYS A 148 4.35 -4.03 -1.21
N LYS A 149 5.59 -4.42 -0.89
CA LYS A 149 6.52 -5.02 -1.85
C LYS A 149 5.95 -6.33 -2.40
N TRP A 150 5.41 -7.20 -1.56
CA TRP A 150 4.80 -8.45 -1.98
C TRP A 150 3.63 -8.23 -2.96
N VAL A 151 2.77 -7.24 -2.71
CA VAL A 151 1.67 -6.87 -3.62
C VAL A 151 2.20 -6.36 -4.96
N ILE A 152 3.26 -5.55 -4.95
CA ILE A 152 3.93 -5.07 -6.18
C ILE A 152 4.55 -6.23 -6.95
N ASP A 153 5.22 -7.16 -6.28
CA ASP A 153 5.83 -8.33 -6.91
C ASP A 153 4.76 -9.24 -7.54
N LEU A 154 3.63 -9.45 -6.85
CA LEU A 154 2.46 -10.15 -7.39
C LEU A 154 1.92 -9.45 -8.64
N ALA A 155 1.75 -8.12 -8.59
CA ALA A 155 1.26 -7.32 -9.71
C ALA A 155 2.19 -7.40 -10.92
N ASN A 156 3.51 -7.29 -10.72
CA ASN A 156 4.52 -7.44 -11.76
C ASN A 156 4.45 -8.83 -12.40
N LYS A 157 4.37 -9.89 -11.59
CA LYS A 157 4.29 -11.26 -12.10
C LYS A 157 2.99 -11.51 -12.88
N LEU A 158 1.87 -10.90 -12.47
CA LEU A 158 0.62 -10.92 -13.22
C LEU A 158 0.79 -10.22 -14.59
N PHE A 159 1.42 -9.06 -14.63
CA PHE A 159 1.76 -8.35 -15.87
C PHE A 159 2.60 -9.19 -16.83
N GLU A 160 3.64 -9.86 -16.31
CA GLU A 160 4.48 -10.79 -17.09
C GLU A 160 3.68 -11.96 -17.70
N ASN A 161 2.53 -12.29 -17.12
CA ASN A 161 1.64 -13.38 -17.56
C ASN A 161 0.39 -12.86 -18.31
N GLY A 162 0.46 -11.67 -18.90
CA GLY A 162 -0.59 -11.13 -19.78
C GLY A 162 -1.82 -10.61 -19.06
N VAL A 163 -1.72 -10.33 -17.76
CA VAL A 163 -2.81 -9.74 -16.97
C VAL A 163 -2.56 -8.24 -16.79
N ARG A 164 -3.55 -7.41 -17.12
CA ARG A 164 -3.42 -5.95 -16.95
C ARG A 164 -3.82 -5.57 -15.53
N VAL A 165 -2.86 -5.15 -14.71
CA VAL A 165 -3.13 -4.86 -13.30
C VAL A 165 -3.40 -3.37 -13.06
N LEU A 166 -4.54 -3.08 -12.44
CA LEU A 166 -4.85 -1.78 -11.84
C LEU A 166 -4.37 -1.81 -10.38
N LEU A 167 -3.43 -0.93 -10.04
CA LEU A 167 -2.86 -0.82 -8.71
C LEU A 167 -2.62 0.65 -8.36
N ASP A 168 -2.98 1.04 -7.14
CA ASP A 168 -2.91 2.42 -6.66
C ASP A 168 -1.50 3.02 -6.76
N VAL A 169 -0.45 2.25 -6.46
CA VAL A 169 0.94 2.72 -6.52
C VAL A 169 1.43 3.00 -7.94
N TYR A 170 0.78 2.46 -8.98
CA TYR A 170 1.12 2.74 -10.38
C TYR A 170 0.34 3.95 -10.92
N GLU A 171 -0.90 4.13 -10.49
CA GLU A 171 -1.88 5.01 -11.14
C GLU A 171 -2.14 6.32 -10.37
N LEU A 172 -1.78 6.37 -9.08
CA LEU A 172 -2.08 7.50 -8.23
C LEU A 172 -0.89 8.43 -8.02
N GLY A 173 -1.05 9.63 -8.57
CA GLY A 173 -0.21 10.79 -8.29
C GLY A 173 -0.88 11.79 -7.33
N PRO A 174 -0.13 12.82 -6.92
CA PRO A 174 -0.68 13.93 -6.13
C PRO A 174 -1.92 14.55 -6.78
N GLY A 175 -2.98 14.76 -6.00
CA GLY A 175 -4.25 15.33 -6.47
C GLY A 175 -5.25 14.30 -7.00
N HIS A 176 -4.84 13.04 -7.19
CA HIS A 176 -5.77 11.96 -7.54
C HIS A 176 -6.63 11.59 -6.32
N ASN A 177 -7.91 11.29 -6.58
CA ASN A 177 -8.84 10.86 -5.56
C ASN A 177 -8.80 9.32 -5.45
N MET A 178 -8.27 8.80 -4.34
CA MET A 178 -8.18 7.36 -4.06
C MET A 178 -9.55 6.67 -4.15
N PHE A 179 -10.61 7.27 -3.62
CA PHE A 179 -11.95 6.70 -3.68
C PHE A 179 -12.46 6.59 -5.10
N HIS A 180 -12.28 7.65 -5.90
CA HIS A 180 -12.67 7.64 -7.30
C HIS A 180 -11.88 6.59 -8.10
N PHE A 181 -10.59 6.43 -7.80
CA PHE A 181 -9.78 5.38 -8.41
C PHE A 181 -10.25 3.98 -8.04
N MET A 182 -10.55 3.73 -6.76
CA MET A 182 -11.05 2.43 -6.32
C MET A 182 -12.39 2.10 -6.97
N GLU A 183 -13.34 3.04 -6.96
CA GLU A 183 -14.64 2.88 -7.61
C GLU A 183 -14.48 2.58 -9.12
N ASN A 184 -13.66 3.36 -9.82
CA ASN A 184 -13.38 3.15 -11.23
C ASN A 184 -12.69 1.81 -11.49
N SER A 185 -11.74 1.42 -10.64
CA SER A 185 -10.97 0.18 -10.80
C SER A 185 -11.83 -1.05 -10.56
N VAL A 186 -12.73 -0.99 -9.57
CA VAL A 186 -13.75 -2.03 -9.35
C VAL A 186 -14.65 -2.12 -10.58
N ASN A 187 -15.10 -1.01 -11.17
CA ASN A 187 -15.97 -1.03 -12.34
C ASN A 187 -15.28 -1.54 -13.61
N LYS A 188 -14.05 -1.10 -13.88
CA LYS A 188 -13.29 -1.42 -15.11
C LYS A 188 -12.68 -2.81 -15.13
N SER A 189 -12.51 -3.45 -13.98
CA SER A 189 -11.83 -4.75 -13.88
C SER A 189 -12.75 -5.93 -14.19
N ASP A 190 -12.19 -6.93 -14.85
CA ASP A 190 -12.81 -8.25 -15.03
C ASP A 190 -12.77 -9.05 -13.73
N LYS A 191 -11.64 -8.96 -13.00
CA LYS A 191 -11.46 -9.56 -11.67
C LYS A 191 -10.95 -8.53 -10.66
N VAL A 192 -11.32 -8.73 -9.41
CA VAL A 192 -10.84 -7.96 -8.25
C VAL A 192 -10.18 -8.94 -7.29
N LEU A 193 -8.86 -8.84 -7.13
CA LEU A 193 -8.14 -9.55 -6.09
C LEU A 193 -8.26 -8.77 -4.79
N ILE A 194 -8.67 -9.45 -3.72
CA ILE A 194 -8.75 -8.83 -2.39
C ILE A 194 -7.73 -9.49 -1.50
N ILE A 195 -6.68 -8.76 -1.15
CA ILE A 195 -5.55 -9.25 -0.36
C ILE A 195 -5.88 -9.10 1.12
N PHE A 196 -6.23 -10.22 1.74
CA PHE A 196 -6.64 -10.30 3.13
C PHE A 196 -5.45 -10.45 4.08
N THR A 197 -5.43 -9.59 5.08
CA THR A 197 -4.54 -9.60 6.24
C THR A 197 -5.34 -9.24 7.50
N PRO A 198 -4.81 -9.45 8.71
CA PRO A 198 -5.49 -9.03 9.92
C PRO A 198 -5.78 -7.52 9.95
N ASN A 199 -4.87 -6.71 9.38
CA ASN A 199 -5.05 -5.27 9.28
C ASN A 199 -6.10 -4.88 8.24
N TYR A 200 -6.19 -5.62 7.12
CA TYR A 200 -7.27 -5.45 6.16
C TYR A 200 -8.64 -5.66 6.84
N LYS A 201 -8.81 -6.78 7.57
CA LYS A 201 -10.02 -7.05 8.35
C LYS A 201 -10.31 -5.93 9.36
N LEU A 202 -9.31 -5.54 10.14
CA LEU A 202 -9.45 -4.49 11.13
C LEU A 202 -9.95 -3.17 10.54
N LYS A 203 -9.36 -2.72 9.42
CA LYS A 203 -9.75 -1.50 8.71
C LYS A 203 -11.15 -1.61 8.11
N SER A 204 -11.50 -2.80 7.64
CA SER A 204 -12.79 -3.07 7.03
C SER A 204 -13.97 -3.11 8.00
N GLU A 205 -13.74 -3.59 9.23
CA GLU A 205 -14.78 -3.79 10.24
C GLU A 205 -14.91 -2.59 11.19
N LYS A 206 -13.84 -1.81 11.39
CA LYS A 206 -13.90 -0.58 12.19
C LYS A 206 -14.63 0.53 11.43
N ARG A 207 -15.88 0.78 11.83
CA ARG A 207 -16.72 1.91 11.38
C ARG A 207 -16.49 3.22 12.14
N GLU A 208 -15.48 3.31 13.01
CA GLU A 208 -15.26 4.49 13.84
C GLU A 208 -14.58 5.62 13.04
N GLY A 209 -15.31 6.73 12.85
CA GLY A 209 -14.78 7.98 12.30
C GLY A 209 -15.20 8.34 10.87
N GLY A 210 -16.07 7.57 10.22
CA GLY A 210 -16.61 7.92 8.90
C GLY A 210 -15.66 7.70 7.72
N VAL A 211 -14.63 6.85 7.87
CA VAL A 211 -13.68 6.49 6.80
C VAL A 211 -13.62 4.97 6.61
N GLY A 212 -14.78 4.31 6.69
CA GLY A 212 -14.96 2.88 6.36
C GLY A 212 -15.52 2.68 4.94
N PHE A 213 -15.21 3.58 4.01
CA PHE A 213 -15.88 3.66 2.69
C PHE A 213 -15.28 2.75 1.62
N GLU A 214 -14.01 2.38 1.73
CA GLU A 214 -13.38 1.38 0.85
C GLU A 214 -14.17 0.06 0.87
N TYR A 215 -14.78 -0.25 2.02
CA TYR A 215 -15.62 -1.42 2.23
C TYR A 215 -17.07 -1.27 1.78
N SER A 216 -17.64 -0.07 1.73
CA SER A 216 -19.04 0.10 1.33
C SER A 216 -19.25 -0.11 -0.16
N ILE A 217 -18.26 0.24 -0.99
CA ILE A 217 -18.28 0.04 -2.45
C ILE A 217 -18.16 -1.44 -2.80
N LEU A 218 -17.16 -2.14 -2.22
CA LEU A 218 -17.01 -3.59 -2.40
C LEU A 218 -18.22 -4.36 -1.87
N ASN A 219 -18.75 -3.97 -0.70
CA ASN A 219 -19.96 -4.57 -0.15
C ASN A 219 -21.17 -4.42 -1.08
N THR A 220 -21.48 -3.22 -1.56
CA THR A 220 -22.73 -2.97 -2.28
C THR A 220 -22.84 -3.78 -3.57
N GLU A 221 -21.73 -3.95 -4.31
CA GLU A 221 -21.70 -4.75 -5.55
C GLU A 221 -21.58 -6.26 -5.28
N LEU A 222 -20.78 -6.67 -4.29
CA LEU A 222 -20.65 -8.08 -3.93
C LEU A 222 -21.95 -8.65 -3.33
N TYR A 223 -22.66 -7.89 -2.49
CA TYR A 223 -23.95 -8.30 -1.94
C TYR A 223 -25.00 -8.54 -3.03
N LYS A 224 -24.96 -7.78 -4.13
CA LYS A 224 -25.87 -7.98 -5.28
C LYS A 224 -25.54 -9.25 -6.09
N THR A 225 -24.32 -9.77 -5.99
CA THR A 225 -23.80 -10.83 -6.86
C THR A 225 -23.31 -12.07 -6.10
N ILE A 226 -23.67 -12.20 -4.82
CA ILE A 226 -23.09 -13.17 -3.88
C ILE A 226 -23.23 -14.63 -4.33
N THR A 227 -24.30 -14.98 -5.07
CA THR A 227 -24.56 -16.34 -5.58
C THR A 227 -23.88 -16.65 -6.91
N THR A 228 -23.38 -15.65 -7.62
CA THR A 228 -22.77 -15.78 -8.97
C THR A 228 -21.39 -15.13 -9.03
N ASN A 229 -20.77 -14.85 -7.88
CA ASN A 229 -19.51 -14.13 -7.80
C ASN A 229 -18.40 -14.89 -8.55
N LYS A 230 -17.95 -14.31 -9.67
CA LYS A 230 -16.75 -14.72 -10.41
C LYS A 230 -15.72 -13.60 -10.51
N LYS A 231 -16.04 -12.42 -9.98
CA LYS A 231 -15.24 -11.20 -10.11
C LYS A 231 -14.31 -11.04 -8.93
N TYR A 232 -14.81 -11.23 -7.71
CA TYR A 232 -14.03 -11.00 -6.49
C TYR A 232 -13.33 -12.29 -6.06
N ILE A 233 -12.00 -12.28 -6.09
CA ILE A 233 -11.13 -13.41 -5.75
C ILE A 233 -10.43 -13.09 -4.42
N PRO A 234 -10.78 -13.78 -3.32
CA PRO A 234 -10.09 -13.65 -2.05
C PRO A 234 -8.66 -14.21 -2.15
N VAL A 235 -7.67 -13.46 -1.67
CA VAL A 235 -6.28 -13.92 -1.51
C VAL A 235 -5.87 -13.74 -0.06
N LEU A 236 -5.55 -14.81 0.65
CA LEU A 236 -5.13 -14.74 2.06
C LEU A 236 -3.61 -14.59 2.11
N ARG A 237 -3.11 -13.44 2.59
CA ARG A 237 -1.67 -13.17 2.66
C ARG A 237 -1.09 -13.31 4.07
N SER A 238 -1.89 -13.08 5.10
CA SER A 238 -1.43 -13.20 6.49
C SER A 238 -2.59 -13.60 7.41
N GLY A 239 -2.28 -14.18 8.56
CA GLY A 239 -3.26 -14.61 9.56
C GLY A 239 -4.07 -15.83 9.13
N THR A 240 -5.32 -15.90 9.57
CA THR A 240 -6.29 -16.95 9.24
C THR A 240 -7.52 -16.35 8.58
N ILE A 241 -8.41 -17.19 8.05
CA ILE A 241 -9.71 -16.74 7.51
C ILE A 241 -10.48 -15.94 8.57
N GLU A 242 -10.52 -16.42 9.81
CA GLU A 242 -11.28 -15.80 10.90
C GLU A 242 -10.67 -14.47 11.34
N THR A 243 -9.35 -14.32 11.25
CA THR A 243 -8.63 -13.12 11.71
C THR A 243 -8.40 -12.08 10.63
N SER A 244 -8.53 -12.47 9.36
CA SER A 244 -8.10 -11.63 8.21
C SER A 244 -9.16 -11.45 7.14
N VAL A 245 -10.17 -12.31 7.10
CA VAL A 245 -11.29 -12.20 6.14
C VAL A 245 -12.54 -11.72 6.88
N PRO A 246 -13.19 -10.64 6.41
CA PRO A 246 -14.44 -10.18 6.98
C PRO A 246 -15.58 -11.16 6.77
N ASN A 247 -16.50 -11.21 7.73
CA ASN A 247 -17.44 -12.33 7.88
C ASN A 247 -18.24 -12.67 6.60
N PHE A 248 -18.68 -11.67 5.83
CA PHE A 248 -19.46 -11.91 4.60
C PHE A 248 -18.63 -12.51 3.44
N MET A 249 -17.30 -12.42 3.51
CA MET A 249 -16.37 -12.98 2.51
C MET A 249 -15.87 -14.37 2.88
N GLN A 250 -16.05 -14.82 4.12
CA GLN A 250 -15.53 -16.12 4.59
C GLN A 250 -16.19 -17.32 3.89
N GLN A 251 -17.34 -17.13 3.25
CA GLN A 251 -18.01 -18.15 2.44
C GLN A 251 -17.34 -18.40 1.07
N PHE A 252 -16.46 -17.51 0.61
CA PHE A 252 -15.76 -17.66 -0.65
C PHE A 252 -14.44 -18.39 -0.45
N ILE A 253 -14.09 -19.26 -1.41
CA ILE A 253 -12.82 -19.97 -1.41
C ILE A 253 -11.69 -18.97 -1.67
N ALA A 254 -10.75 -18.87 -0.74
CA ALA A 254 -9.58 -18.02 -0.86
C ALA A 254 -8.38 -18.77 -1.44
N VAL A 255 -7.56 -18.07 -2.23
CA VAL A 255 -6.22 -18.54 -2.56
C VAL A 255 -5.32 -18.26 -1.36
N ASP A 256 -4.89 -19.30 -0.67
CA ASP A 256 -3.94 -19.20 0.44
C ASP A 256 -2.54 -18.93 -0.12
N MET A 257 -2.01 -17.73 0.14
CA MET A 257 -0.67 -17.30 -0.22
C MET A 257 0.10 -16.83 1.02
N ILE A 258 -0.13 -17.42 2.20
CA ILE A 258 0.61 -17.08 3.42
C ILE A 258 2.06 -17.59 3.33
N ASN A 259 2.25 -18.83 2.85
CA ASN A 259 3.56 -19.46 2.78
C ASN A 259 4.26 -19.11 1.46
N ASP A 260 5.33 -18.31 1.54
CA ASP A 260 6.13 -17.92 0.36
C ASP A 260 6.80 -19.09 -0.35
N GLN A 261 7.03 -20.22 0.33
CA GLN A 261 7.57 -21.42 -0.31
C GLN A 261 6.58 -22.05 -1.30
N GLU A 262 5.27 -21.79 -1.15
CA GLU A 262 4.24 -22.27 -2.06
C GLU A 262 3.81 -21.21 -3.10
N PHE A 263 4.49 -20.05 -3.13
CA PHE A 263 4.06 -18.90 -3.91
C PHE A 263 3.80 -19.24 -5.39
N ASP A 264 4.72 -19.92 -6.07
CA ASP A 264 4.58 -20.23 -7.50
C ASP A 264 3.41 -21.18 -7.81
N LYS A 265 3.17 -22.16 -6.93
CA LYS A 265 2.03 -23.07 -7.03
C LYS A 265 0.72 -22.29 -6.87
N LYS A 266 0.63 -21.47 -5.83
CA LYS A 266 -0.56 -20.67 -5.52
C LYS A 266 -0.81 -19.56 -6.53
N PHE A 267 0.26 -18.98 -7.07
CA PHE A 267 0.21 -18.06 -8.19
C PHE A 267 -0.38 -18.73 -9.44
N SER A 268 -0.01 -19.98 -9.72
CA SER A 268 -0.58 -20.74 -10.85
C SER A 268 -2.08 -21.00 -10.65
N GLU A 269 -2.51 -21.36 -9.43
CA GLU A 269 -3.94 -21.50 -9.08
C GLU A 269 -4.72 -20.19 -9.26
N LEU A 270 -4.12 -19.08 -8.83
CA LEU A 270 -4.68 -17.73 -8.98
C LEU A 270 -4.78 -17.32 -10.45
N LEU A 271 -3.74 -17.58 -11.24
CA LEU A 271 -3.70 -17.24 -12.66
C LEU A 271 -4.78 -17.98 -13.45
N LEU A 272 -4.97 -19.28 -13.20
CA LEU A 272 -6.07 -20.06 -13.79
C LEU A 272 -7.43 -19.44 -13.45
N SER A 273 -7.60 -19.01 -12.20
CA SER A 273 -8.84 -18.36 -11.74
C SER A 273 -9.09 -17.02 -12.43
N ILE A 274 -8.04 -16.22 -12.67
CA ILE A 274 -8.11 -14.95 -13.39
C ILE A 274 -8.56 -15.16 -14.85
N TYR A 275 -8.09 -16.22 -15.50
CA TYR A 275 -8.46 -16.58 -16.87
C TYR A 275 -9.73 -17.45 -16.99
N ASP A 276 -10.49 -17.63 -15.91
CA ASP A 276 -11.68 -18.51 -15.85
C ASP A 276 -11.40 -19.95 -16.34
N LYS A 277 -10.19 -20.46 -16.07
CA LYS A 277 -9.78 -21.84 -16.37
C LYS A 277 -9.95 -22.74 -15.14
N PRO A 278 -10.45 -23.97 -15.31
CA PRO A 278 -10.56 -24.91 -14.20
C PRO A 278 -9.16 -25.35 -13.75
N GLN A 279 -8.96 -25.46 -12.43
CA GLN A 279 -7.72 -26.04 -11.87
C GLN A 279 -7.53 -27.50 -12.29
N LEU A 280 -8.63 -28.24 -12.39
CA LEU A 280 -8.67 -29.61 -12.89
C LEU A 280 -9.77 -29.71 -13.96
N PRO A 281 -9.43 -30.08 -15.21
CA PRO A 281 -10.45 -30.28 -16.24
C PRO A 281 -11.37 -31.43 -15.83
N LYS A 282 -12.69 -31.24 -16.01
CA LYS A 282 -13.65 -32.33 -15.78
C LYS A 282 -13.30 -33.50 -16.73
N PRO A 283 -13.23 -34.75 -16.23
CA PRO A 283 -13.02 -35.89 -17.11
C PRO A 283 -14.21 -36.02 -18.07
N ALA A 284 -13.96 -36.59 -19.24
CA ALA A 284 -15.02 -36.93 -20.17
C ALA A 284 -16.02 -37.89 -19.49
N LEU A 285 -17.32 -37.65 -19.72
CA LEU A 285 -18.34 -38.53 -19.17
C LEU A 285 -18.16 -39.94 -19.74
N GLY A 286 -18.06 -40.93 -18.85
CA GLY A 286 -18.00 -42.34 -19.23
C GLY A 286 -19.29 -42.82 -19.90
N LYS A 287 -19.23 -43.99 -20.55
CA LYS A 287 -20.46 -44.62 -21.09
C LYS A 287 -21.38 -45.02 -19.95
N ARG A 288 -22.70 -44.88 -20.16
CA ARG A 288 -23.73 -45.39 -19.25
C ARG A 288 -23.53 -46.91 -19.08
N PRO A 289 -23.53 -47.45 -17.85
CA PRO A 289 -23.48 -48.89 -17.65
C PRO A 289 -24.72 -49.58 -18.24
N ASP A 290 -24.54 -50.77 -18.82
CA ASP A 290 -25.64 -51.64 -19.21
C ASP A 290 -26.18 -52.37 -17.98
N PHE A 291 -27.38 -51.98 -17.53
CA PHE A 291 -28.07 -52.56 -16.38
C PHE A 291 -29.00 -53.73 -16.78
N ILE A 292 -28.52 -54.62 -17.65
CA ILE A 292 -29.32 -55.79 -18.07
C ILE A 292 -29.25 -56.84 -16.95
N ASN A 293 -30.43 -57.22 -16.43
CA ASN A 293 -30.66 -58.34 -15.50
C ASN A 293 -30.43 -59.69 -16.19
#